data_AF-A0A8S3XZJ8-F1
#
_entry.id   AF-A0A8S3XZJ8-F1
#
_cell.length_a   1.000
_cell.length_b   1.000
_cell.length_c   1.000
_cell.angle_alpha   90.00
_cell.angle_beta   90.00
_cell.angle_gamma   90.00
#
_symmetry.space_group_name_H-M   'P 1'
#
loop_
_entity.id
_entity.type
_entity.pdbx_description
1 polymer ?
#
loop_
_entity_poly.entity_id
_entity_poly.type
_entity_poly.pdbx_seq_one_letter_code
_entity_poly.pdbx_strand_id
1 'polypeptide(L)'
;MPNMHNASIANDEYEVIGETQWQVFENSTDEQVIKIRGYQYSKLRALLFHSVCMALCGLPYFALAYYPSYNKMKYIKSSLRMADVICVTDAEGTFVMQPVYEVDLNLSNHRDNKLRYFIYQHSRFIWLSDHGVFINVQTLNEKMTISLLMENMSGINKRQQNELIKLYGYNSVEVEVKSYWTLFVNEVFNPFYLFQVFSIILWSLDEYYQYATCVFFLSVGSCMLALYQTKQMSINLHKMAGSTCSFMVTVVRPTRAGREECVAAAKRLVPGDVLVLPPDGCVMPCDAMLLTGTCIVNESMLTGTPVSPRARGARSA
;
A
#
# COMPACT_ATOMS: atom_id res chain seq x y z
N MET A 1 25.88 -22.89 -8.10
CA MET A 1 26.79 -21.89 -7.51
C MET A 1 26.87 -20.71 -8.46
N PRO A 2 26.28 -19.55 -8.13
CA PRO A 2 26.59 -18.30 -8.82
C PRO A 2 27.42 -17.37 -7.93
N ASN A 3 28.30 -16.63 -8.61
CA ASN A 3 29.35 -15.76 -8.10
C ASN A 3 28.82 -14.57 -7.27
N MET A 4 29.44 -14.34 -6.12
CA MET A 4 29.40 -13.09 -5.35
C MET A 4 30.69 -12.30 -5.60
N HIS A 5 30.56 -11.12 -6.20
CA HIS A 5 31.51 -9.98 -6.20
C HIS A 5 30.74 -8.84 -6.94
N ASN A 6 30.63 -7.59 -6.53
CA ASN A 6 31.28 -6.75 -5.53
C ASN A 6 30.28 -5.63 -5.20
N ALA A 7 30.01 -5.37 -3.92
CA ALA A 7 29.50 -4.08 -3.47
C ALA A 7 30.57 -3.47 -2.55
N SER A 8 31.20 -2.40 -3.02
CA SER A 8 32.25 -1.68 -2.32
C SER A 8 31.71 -1.05 -1.03
N ILE A 9 32.23 -1.54 0.10
CA ILE A 9 32.06 -0.95 1.43
C ILE A 9 33.00 0.25 1.54
N ALA A 10 32.44 1.44 1.79
CA ALA A 10 33.18 2.59 2.29
C ALA A 10 32.48 3.10 3.55
N ASN A 11 33.14 2.85 4.69
CA ASN A 11 33.15 3.49 6.02
C ASN A 11 32.16 4.66 6.24
N ASP A 12 31.40 4.80 7.33
CA ASP A 12 31.71 4.63 8.75
C ASP A 12 30.43 4.31 9.55
N GLU A 13 30.46 3.27 10.36
CA GLU A 13 29.87 3.15 11.71
C GLU A 13 29.96 1.67 12.11
N TYR A 14 30.56 1.39 13.26
CA TYR A 14 30.73 0.05 13.83
C TYR A 14 29.33 -0.60 14.04
N GLU A 15 28.87 -1.46 13.13
CA GLU A 15 27.65 -2.24 13.34
C GLU A 15 27.94 -3.43 14.25
N VAL A 16 27.36 -3.37 15.46
CA VAL A 16 27.32 -4.45 16.43
C VAL A 16 26.59 -5.65 15.79
N ILE A 17 27.26 -6.79 15.73
CA ILE A 17 26.68 -8.08 15.34
C ILE A 17 25.43 -8.33 16.18
N GLY A 18 24.26 -8.24 15.58
CA GLY A 18 23.01 -8.49 16.29
C GLY A 18 21.75 -8.33 15.45
N GLU A 19 21.45 -7.13 14.96
CA GLU A 19 20.17 -6.88 14.27
C GLU A 19 20.31 -5.76 13.23
N THR A 20 19.85 -6.01 12.00
CA THR A 20 19.86 -5.05 10.89
C THR A 20 19.00 -3.83 11.22
N GLN A 21 19.59 -2.64 11.16
CA GLN A 21 18.86 -1.38 11.38
C GLN A 21 18.26 -0.81 10.09
N TRP A 22 18.81 -1.21 8.95
CA TRP A 22 18.41 -0.76 7.62
C TRP A 22 18.52 -1.91 6.62
N GLN A 23 17.77 -1.79 5.53
CA GLN A 23 17.80 -2.72 4.41
C GLN A 23 17.55 -1.93 3.12
N VAL A 24 18.10 -2.42 2.02
CA VAL A 24 17.89 -1.86 0.69
C VAL A 24 17.20 -2.90 -0.17
N PHE A 25 16.15 -2.49 -0.87
CA PHE A 25 15.51 -3.26 -1.92
C PHE A 25 15.92 -2.69 -3.26
N GLU A 26 16.39 -3.56 -4.14
CA GLU A 26 16.53 -3.26 -5.56
C GLU A 26 15.32 -3.88 -6.25
N ASN A 27 14.41 -3.05 -6.75
CA ASN A 27 13.31 -3.56 -7.55
C ASN A 27 13.81 -3.78 -8.99
N SER A 28 13.87 -5.03 -9.44
CA SER A 28 14.42 -5.40 -10.75
C SER A 28 13.62 -4.87 -11.93
N THR A 29 12.38 -4.41 -11.73
CA THR A 29 11.51 -3.91 -12.81
C THR A 29 11.67 -2.41 -13.08
N ASP A 30 12.10 -1.60 -12.11
CA ASP A 30 12.06 -0.13 -12.20
C ASP A 30 13.39 0.59 -11.87
N GLU A 31 14.50 -0.12 -11.63
CA GLU A 31 15.79 0.47 -11.17
C GLU A 31 15.64 1.38 -9.92
N GLN A 32 14.53 1.29 -9.19
CA GLN A 32 14.29 2.06 -7.98
C GLN A 32 14.91 1.35 -6.77
N VAL A 33 15.84 2.04 -6.12
CA VAL A 33 16.50 1.59 -4.90
C VAL A 33 15.72 2.11 -3.70
N ILE A 34 14.96 1.23 -3.05
CA ILE A 34 14.15 1.58 -1.88
C ILE A 34 14.96 1.28 -0.61
N LYS A 35 15.27 2.29 0.19
CA LYS A 35 15.96 2.11 1.48
C LYS A 35 14.97 2.14 2.63
N ILE A 36 14.94 1.09 3.44
CA ILE A 36 14.12 1.01 4.64
C ILE A 36 14.96 1.14 5.91
N ARG A 37 14.41 1.82 6.92
CA ARG A 37 15.02 1.99 8.26
C ARG A 37 13.99 1.81 9.36
N GLY A 38 14.37 1.11 10.42
CA GLY A 38 13.52 0.88 11.58
C GLY A 38 13.47 2.08 12.53
N TYR A 39 12.28 2.43 13.00
CA TYR A 39 12.06 3.46 13.99
C TYR A 39 11.06 3.02 15.06
N GLN A 40 11.29 3.48 16.29
CA GLN A 40 10.40 3.27 17.43
C GLN A 40 9.86 4.61 17.93
N TYR A 41 8.59 4.64 18.33
CA TYR A 41 7.94 5.86 18.81
C TYR A 41 8.42 6.22 20.22
N SER A 42 8.94 7.43 20.40
CA SER A 42 9.38 7.92 21.71
C SER A 42 8.41 8.98 22.24
N LYS A 43 7.72 8.65 23.34
CA LYS A 43 6.79 9.57 24.02
C LYS A 43 7.45 10.88 24.45
N LEU A 44 8.72 10.82 24.89
CA LEU A 44 9.47 12.00 25.36
C LEU A 44 9.78 12.97 24.21
N ARG A 45 10.33 12.46 23.10
CA ARG A 45 10.63 13.29 21.92
C ARG A 45 9.37 13.84 21.27
N ALA A 46 8.30 13.04 21.25
CA ALA A 46 7.00 13.52 20.82
C ALA A 46 6.50 14.67 21.71
N LEU A 47 6.59 14.56 23.03
CA LEU A 47 6.13 15.62 23.94
C LEU A 47 6.91 16.94 23.73
N LEU A 48 8.24 16.85 23.61
CA LEU A 48 9.09 18.01 23.29
C LEU A 48 8.71 18.66 21.94
N PHE A 49 8.43 17.83 20.94
CA PHE A 49 8.01 18.30 19.63
C PHE A 49 6.67 19.07 19.72
N HIS A 50 5.67 18.51 20.39
CA HIS A 50 4.37 19.16 20.55
C HIS A 50 4.48 20.45 21.38
N SER A 51 5.33 20.52 22.41
CA SER A 51 5.53 21.75 23.17
C SER A 51 6.17 22.87 22.34
N VAL A 52 7.13 22.55 21.46
CA VAL A 52 7.73 23.52 20.52
C VAL A 52 6.70 24.00 19.50
N CYS A 53 5.86 23.10 18.99
CA CYS A 53 4.77 23.46 18.09
C CYS A 53 3.74 24.40 18.73
N MET A 54 3.40 24.18 20.00
CA MET A 54 2.49 25.07 20.72
C MET A 54 3.11 26.45 20.96
N ALA A 55 4.41 26.51 21.28
CA ALA A 55 5.12 27.77 21.50
C ALA A 55 5.23 28.63 20.22
N LEU A 56 5.30 28.00 19.05
CA LEU A 56 5.41 28.66 17.74
C LEU A 56 4.05 28.81 17.02
N CYS A 57 2.93 28.78 17.77
CA CYS A 57 1.58 28.96 17.23
C CYS A 57 1.24 28.07 16.02
N GLY A 58 1.80 26.85 15.94
CA GLY A 58 1.50 25.91 14.85
C GLY A 58 2.30 26.10 13.55
N LEU A 59 3.18 27.11 13.44
CA LEU A 59 4.09 27.25 12.29
C LEU A 59 4.94 25.98 12.01
N PRO A 60 5.43 25.23 13.01
CA PRO A 60 6.16 23.99 12.75
C PRO A 60 5.26 22.85 12.24
N TYR A 61 3.95 22.86 12.55
CA TYR A 61 3.00 21.91 11.95
C TYR A 61 2.81 22.19 10.47
N PHE A 62 2.79 23.46 10.09
CA PHE A 62 2.75 23.87 8.70
C PHE A 62 4.03 23.47 7.95
N ALA A 63 5.21 23.73 8.53
CA ALA A 63 6.48 23.29 7.96
C ALA A 63 6.57 21.76 7.84
N LEU A 64 6.03 21.01 8.80
CA LEU A 64 5.96 19.54 8.74
C LEU A 64 5.03 19.01 7.65
N ALA A 65 3.90 19.68 7.40
CA ALA A 65 2.98 19.29 6.34
C ALA A 65 3.65 19.38 4.96
N TYR A 66 4.55 20.36 4.79
CA TYR A 66 5.32 20.55 3.57
C TYR A 66 6.59 19.68 3.52
N TYR A 67 7.20 19.39 4.67
CA TYR A 67 8.43 18.61 4.80
C TYR A 67 8.26 17.43 5.78
N PRO A 68 7.70 16.29 5.33
CA PRO A 68 7.46 15.11 6.18
C PRO A 68 8.74 14.55 6.80
N SER A 69 9.91 14.86 6.23
CA SER A 69 11.24 14.52 6.73
C SER A 69 11.48 14.94 8.19
N TYR A 70 10.90 16.06 8.66
CA TYR A 70 11.09 16.52 10.03
C TYR A 70 10.26 15.74 11.06
N ASN A 71 9.28 14.93 10.61
CA ASN A 71 8.50 14.07 11.51
C ASN A 71 9.38 12.98 12.17
N LYS A 72 10.59 12.72 11.62
CA LYS A 72 11.63 11.85 12.19
C LYS A 72 12.02 12.24 13.61
N MET A 73 11.93 13.52 13.98
CA MET A 73 12.34 14.00 15.31
C MET A 73 11.57 13.34 16.46
N LYS A 74 10.36 12.83 16.20
CA LYS A 74 9.53 12.14 17.21
C LYS A 74 9.99 10.70 17.48
N TYR A 75 10.85 10.14 16.63
CA TYR A 75 11.22 8.73 16.65
C TYR A 75 12.69 8.52 17.01
N ILE A 76 13.00 7.32 17.47
CA ILE A 76 14.36 6.85 17.74
C ILE A 76 14.66 5.75 16.73
N LYS A 77 15.88 5.72 16.18
CA LYS A 77 16.32 4.62 15.30
C LYS A 77 16.30 3.32 16.10
N SER A 78 15.71 2.28 15.54
CA SER A 78 15.64 0.95 16.17
C SER A 78 15.97 -0.13 15.15
N SER A 79 16.25 -1.35 15.62
CA SER A 79 16.37 -2.51 14.73
C SER A 79 15.05 -2.77 14.01
N LEU A 80 15.13 -3.33 12.80
CA LEU A 80 13.94 -3.67 12.00
C LEU A 80 13.01 -4.65 12.74
N ARG A 81 13.57 -5.49 13.61
CA ARG A 81 12.85 -6.44 14.46
C ARG A 81 11.96 -5.78 15.52
N MET A 82 12.36 -4.65 16.07
CA MET A 82 11.60 -3.94 17.12
C MET A 82 10.93 -2.64 16.64
N ALA A 83 11.05 -2.33 15.35
CA ALA A 83 10.52 -1.09 14.79
C ALA A 83 8.98 -1.09 14.76
N ASP A 84 8.37 -0.10 15.40
CA ASP A 84 6.92 0.16 15.29
C ASP A 84 6.56 0.82 13.94
N VAL A 85 7.52 1.55 13.38
CA VAL A 85 7.37 2.32 12.15
C VAL A 85 8.60 2.12 11.27
N ILE A 86 8.38 1.92 9.98
CA ILE A 86 9.44 1.80 8.98
C ILE A 86 9.47 3.09 8.16
N CYS A 87 10.66 3.68 8.06
CA CYS A 87 10.92 4.79 7.16
C CYS A 87 11.38 4.24 5.83
N VAL A 88 10.60 4.49 4.79
CA VAL A 88 10.91 4.17 3.40
C VAL A 88 11.45 5.43 2.73
N THR A 89 12.62 5.30 2.11
CA THR A 89 13.27 6.35 1.32
C THR A 89 13.42 5.87 -0.10
N ASP A 90 12.80 6.58 -1.03
CA ASP A 90 12.88 6.29 -2.46
C ASP A 90 14.15 6.90 -3.08
N ALA A 91 14.50 6.52 -4.31
CA ALA A 91 15.64 7.04 -5.08
C ALA A 91 15.56 8.57 -5.28
N GLU A 92 14.35 9.11 -5.38
CA GLU A 92 14.08 10.55 -5.52
C GLU A 92 14.25 11.33 -4.19
N GLY A 93 14.59 10.65 -3.10
CA GLY A 93 14.74 11.27 -1.77
C GLY A 93 13.40 11.55 -1.06
N THR A 94 12.29 11.04 -1.58
CA THR A 94 10.97 11.13 -0.93
C THR A 94 10.94 10.22 0.30
N PHE A 95 10.52 10.77 1.44
CA PHE A 95 10.49 10.07 2.73
C PHE A 95 9.05 9.78 3.16
N VAL A 96 8.74 8.51 3.38
CA VAL A 96 7.42 8.08 3.86
C VAL A 96 7.58 7.18 5.10
N MET A 97 6.80 7.46 6.13
CA MET A 97 6.75 6.65 7.35
C MET A 97 5.53 5.72 7.26
N GLN A 98 5.76 4.41 7.36
CA GLN A 98 4.70 3.40 7.32
C GLN A 98 4.65 2.62 8.64
N PRO A 99 3.47 2.46 9.26
CA PRO A 99 3.32 1.65 10.46
C PRO A 99 3.57 0.17 10.16
N VAL A 100 4.14 -0.54 11.14
CA VAL A 100 4.29 -1.99 11.10
C VAL A 100 3.08 -2.62 11.77
N TYR A 101 2.43 -3.56 11.09
CA TYR A 101 1.31 -4.33 11.59
C TYR A 101 1.77 -5.71 12.04
N GLU A 102 1.11 -6.23 13.08
CA GLU A 102 1.32 -7.58 13.61
C GLU A 102 0.03 -8.41 13.46
N VAL A 103 0.16 -9.61 12.89
CA VAL A 103 -0.95 -10.56 12.74
C VAL A 103 -0.56 -11.94 13.28
N ASP A 104 -1.40 -12.52 14.12
CA ASP A 104 -1.18 -13.86 14.66
C ASP A 104 -1.48 -14.93 13.61
N LEU A 105 -0.46 -15.74 13.30
CA LEU A 105 -0.61 -16.77 12.26
C LEU A 105 -1.46 -17.97 12.73
N ASN A 106 -1.68 -18.19 14.03
CA ASN A 106 -2.37 -19.37 14.57
C ASN A 106 -1.87 -20.70 13.97
N LEU A 107 -0.60 -20.77 13.54
CA LEU A 107 0.03 -22.05 13.24
C LEU A 107 0.24 -22.77 14.57
N SER A 108 -0.42 -23.92 14.72
CA SER A 108 -0.37 -24.77 15.90
C SER A 108 1.05 -24.98 16.45
N ASN A 109 1.19 -24.81 17.77
CA ASN A 109 2.32 -25.19 18.64
C ASN A 109 3.52 -24.25 18.88
N HIS A 110 3.65 -23.08 18.24
CA HIS A 110 4.68 -22.12 18.64
C HIS A 110 4.09 -20.81 19.18
N ARG A 111 4.46 -20.47 20.42
CA ARG A 111 3.94 -19.32 21.18
C ARG A 111 4.36 -17.94 20.61
N ASP A 112 5.24 -17.92 19.61
CA ASP A 112 5.84 -16.69 19.05
C ASP A 112 5.68 -16.56 17.52
N ASN A 113 4.51 -16.92 16.98
CA ASN A 113 4.25 -16.84 15.53
C ASN A 113 3.42 -15.60 15.13
N LYS A 114 3.94 -14.41 15.46
CA LYS A 114 3.41 -13.15 14.96
C LYS A 114 4.06 -12.82 13.61
N LEU A 115 3.24 -12.65 12.57
CA LEU A 115 3.69 -12.12 11.29
C LEU A 115 3.71 -10.61 11.35
N ARG A 116 4.89 -10.02 11.14
CA ARG A 116 5.06 -8.57 11.01
C ARG A 116 5.06 -8.21 9.53
N TYR A 117 4.28 -7.20 9.16
CA TYR A 117 4.28 -6.69 7.79
C TYR A 117 4.03 -5.19 7.75
N PHE A 118 4.45 -4.56 6.66
CA PHE A 118 4.06 -3.20 6.32
C PHE A 118 3.59 -3.15 4.87
N ILE A 119 2.87 -2.10 4.51
CA ILE A 119 2.37 -1.87 3.16
C ILE A 119 3.01 -0.58 2.64
N TYR A 120 3.61 -0.64 1.46
CA TYR A 120 4.19 0.50 0.78
C TYR A 120 3.81 0.45 -0.70
N GLN A 121 3.28 1.55 -1.24
CA GLN A 121 2.78 1.64 -2.62
C GLN A 121 1.91 0.44 -3.03
N HIS A 122 0.95 0.07 -2.17
CA HIS A 122 0.06 -1.10 -2.35
C HIS A 122 0.75 -2.48 -2.41
N SER A 123 2.06 -2.56 -2.22
CA SER A 123 2.80 -3.81 -2.07
C SER A 123 3.02 -4.15 -0.59
N ARG A 124 2.86 -5.42 -0.25
CA ARG A 124 3.02 -5.92 1.12
C ARG A 124 4.42 -6.50 1.31
N PHE A 125 5.07 -6.08 2.39
CA PHE A 125 6.39 -6.57 2.80
C PHE A 125 6.28 -7.30 4.12
N ILE A 126 6.73 -8.54 4.17
CA ILE A 126 6.67 -9.40 5.37
C ILE A 126 8.05 -9.56 6.01
N TRP A 127 8.08 -9.68 7.33
CA TRP A 127 9.29 -9.96 8.09
C TRP A 127 9.62 -11.46 8.09
N LEU A 128 10.81 -11.81 7.64
CA LEU A 128 11.38 -13.14 7.81
C LEU A 128 12.27 -13.18 9.04
N SER A 129 11.79 -13.84 10.10
CA SER A 129 12.53 -14.01 11.36
C SER A 129 13.87 -14.72 11.19
N ASP A 130 13.95 -15.67 10.25
CA ASP A 130 15.15 -16.49 10.03
C ASP A 130 16.34 -15.70 9.47
N HIS A 131 16.04 -14.68 8.66
CA HIS A 131 17.04 -13.86 7.99
C HIS A 131 17.14 -12.44 8.55
N GLY A 132 16.20 -12.02 9.40
CA GLY A 132 16.17 -10.67 9.94
C GLY A 132 15.96 -9.60 8.87
N VAL A 133 15.18 -9.89 7.83
CA VAL A 133 14.92 -8.99 6.70
C VAL A 133 13.44 -8.93 6.36
N PHE A 134 13.01 -7.79 5.81
CA PHE A 134 11.73 -7.70 5.13
C PHE A 134 11.87 -8.18 3.70
N ILE A 135 10.85 -8.83 3.14
CA ILE A 135 10.79 -9.22 1.73
C ILE A 135 9.43 -8.86 1.14
N ASN A 136 9.40 -8.50 -0.14
CA ASN A 136 8.14 -8.35 -0.85
C ASN A 136 7.47 -9.73 -0.96
N VAL A 137 6.19 -9.79 -0.63
CA VAL A 137 5.39 -11.01 -0.72
C VAL A 137 5.33 -11.56 -2.16
N GLN A 138 5.42 -10.70 -3.18
CA GLN A 138 5.43 -11.12 -4.59
C GLN A 138 6.66 -11.96 -4.96
N THR A 139 7.82 -11.69 -4.37
CA THR A 139 9.06 -12.45 -4.61
C THR A 139 8.96 -13.91 -4.15
N LEU A 140 8.00 -14.24 -3.28
CA LEU A 140 7.70 -15.63 -2.93
C LEU A 140 7.13 -16.41 -4.12
N ASN A 141 6.38 -15.73 -4.99
CA ASN A 141 5.74 -16.35 -6.16
C ASN A 141 6.69 -16.53 -7.33
N GLU A 142 7.75 -15.74 -7.45
CA GLU A 142 8.75 -15.85 -8.53
C GLU A 142 9.46 -17.22 -8.55
N LYS A 143 9.50 -17.90 -7.40
CA LYS A 143 10.07 -19.25 -7.29
C LYS A 143 9.11 -20.37 -7.71
N MET A 144 7.84 -20.05 -8.01
CA MET A 144 6.84 -21.04 -8.39
C MET A 144 7.03 -21.46 -9.86
N THR A 145 7.44 -22.71 -10.07
CA THR A 145 7.57 -23.26 -11.44
C THR A 145 6.20 -23.68 -11.97
N ILE A 146 6.00 -23.57 -13.29
CA ILE A 146 4.76 -24.00 -13.98
C ILE A 146 4.39 -25.45 -13.61
N SER A 147 5.37 -26.33 -13.45
CA SER A 147 5.15 -27.73 -13.02
C SER A 147 4.45 -27.83 -11.66
N LEU A 148 4.86 -27.00 -10.69
CA LEU A 148 4.29 -26.99 -9.34
C LEU A 148 2.88 -26.37 -9.33
N LEU A 149 2.60 -25.45 -10.26
CA LEU A 149 1.26 -24.94 -10.50
C LEU A 149 0.34 -26.02 -11.14
N MET A 150 0.86 -26.81 -12.08
CA MET A 150 0.13 -27.92 -12.69
C MET A 150 -0.10 -29.10 -11.74
N GLU A 151 0.73 -29.26 -10.72
CA GLU A 151 0.52 -30.25 -9.66
C GLU A 151 -0.64 -29.84 -8.72
N ASN A 152 -0.82 -28.53 -8.50
CA ASN A 152 -1.84 -27.96 -7.61
C ASN A 152 -3.20 -27.66 -8.28
N MET A 153 -3.53 -28.32 -9.39
CA MET A 153 -4.77 -28.14 -10.15
C MET A 153 -6.06 -28.47 -9.37
N SER A 154 -5.96 -29.11 -8.20
CA SER A 154 -7.10 -29.44 -7.34
C SER A 154 -7.64 -28.25 -6.54
N GLY A 155 -6.97 -27.09 -6.60
CA GLY A 155 -7.29 -25.93 -5.78
C GLY A 155 -6.84 -26.07 -4.33
N ILE A 156 -7.04 -25.02 -3.53
CA ILE A 156 -6.61 -24.94 -2.13
C ILE A 156 -7.75 -25.16 -1.16
N ASN A 157 -7.44 -25.76 -0.01
CA ASN A 157 -8.44 -25.94 1.05
C ASN A 157 -8.74 -24.60 1.76
N LYS A 158 -9.94 -24.46 2.33
CA LYS A 158 -10.38 -23.28 3.09
C LYS A 158 -9.44 -22.90 4.25
N ARG A 159 -8.76 -23.87 4.87
CA ARG A 159 -7.75 -23.60 5.91
C ARG A 159 -6.52 -22.92 5.34
N GLN A 160 -5.94 -23.50 4.28
CA GLN A 160 -4.80 -22.91 3.56
C GLN A 160 -5.16 -21.53 2.99
N GLN A 161 -6.37 -21.38 2.44
CA GLN A 161 -6.85 -20.08 1.97
C GLN A 161 -6.83 -19.04 3.09
N ASN A 162 -7.32 -19.36 4.28
CA ASN A 162 -7.31 -18.40 5.40
C ASN A 162 -5.88 -18.03 5.83
N GLU A 163 -4.92 -18.96 5.77
CA GLU A 163 -3.51 -18.69 6.05
C GLU A 163 -2.89 -17.79 4.97
N LEU A 164 -3.18 -18.06 3.70
CA LEU A 164 -2.74 -17.23 2.58
C LEU A 164 -3.37 -15.84 2.61
N ILE A 165 -4.63 -15.70 3.03
CA ILE A 165 -5.26 -14.38 3.24
C ILE A 165 -4.52 -13.59 4.33
N LYS A 166 -4.03 -14.24 5.40
CA LYS A 166 -3.20 -13.55 6.40
C LYS A 166 -1.89 -13.05 5.79
N LEU A 167 -1.28 -13.85 4.91
CA LEU A 167 -0.02 -13.53 4.25
C LEU A 167 -0.17 -12.44 3.18
N TYR A 168 -0.98 -12.69 2.14
CA TYR A 168 -1.18 -11.81 0.98
C TYR A 168 -2.14 -10.65 1.25
N GLY A 169 -3.11 -10.84 2.14
CA GLY A 169 -4.22 -9.91 2.35
C GLY A 169 -5.44 -10.28 1.51
N TYR A 170 -6.45 -9.41 1.56
CA TYR A 170 -7.64 -9.54 0.72
C TYR A 170 -7.36 -9.00 -0.69
N ASN A 171 -7.98 -9.62 -1.69
CA ASN A 171 -8.00 -9.12 -3.07
C ASN A 171 -8.98 -7.94 -3.19
N SER A 172 -8.63 -6.80 -2.59
CA SER A 172 -9.42 -5.58 -2.66
C SER A 172 -8.52 -4.35 -2.73
N VAL A 173 -8.78 -3.50 -3.72
CA VAL A 173 -8.17 -2.17 -3.80
C VAL A 173 -9.03 -1.23 -2.96
N GLU A 174 -8.66 -1.03 -1.69
CA GLU A 174 -9.36 -0.09 -0.81
C GLU A 174 -8.75 1.31 -0.98
N VAL A 175 -9.52 2.23 -1.55
CA VAL A 175 -9.14 3.65 -1.65
C VAL A 175 -9.63 4.38 -0.40
N GLU A 176 -8.72 4.76 0.49
CA GLU A 176 -9.12 5.48 1.70
C GLU A 176 -9.81 6.81 1.39
N VAL A 177 -11.04 6.97 1.87
CA VAL A 177 -11.77 8.23 1.74
C VAL A 177 -11.34 9.18 2.86
N LYS A 178 -10.54 10.19 2.51
CA LYS A 178 -10.10 11.22 3.47
C LYS A 178 -11.29 11.95 4.11
N SER A 179 -11.15 12.33 5.38
CA SER A 179 -12.16 13.09 6.11
C SER A 179 -12.25 14.54 5.62
N TYR A 180 -13.41 15.18 5.81
CA TYR A 180 -13.61 16.59 5.44
C TYR A 180 -12.57 17.51 6.09
N TRP A 181 -12.24 17.27 7.36
CA TRP A 181 -11.22 18.04 8.08
C TRP A 181 -9.83 17.89 7.46
N THR A 182 -9.43 16.66 7.14
CA THR A 182 -8.11 16.40 6.52
C THR A 182 -8.02 17.07 5.14
N LEU A 183 -9.10 17.03 4.36
CA LEU A 183 -9.17 17.71 3.07
C LEU A 183 -9.12 19.24 3.24
N PHE A 184 -9.88 19.80 4.18
CA PHE A 184 -9.90 21.23 4.49
C PHE A 184 -8.50 21.75 4.85
N VAL A 185 -7.82 21.06 5.77
CA VAL A 185 -6.46 21.45 6.20
C VAL A 185 -5.48 21.41 5.03
N ASN A 186 -5.52 20.37 4.19
CA ASN A 186 -4.67 20.29 3.01
C ASN A 186 -4.97 21.39 1.98
N GLU A 187 -6.25 21.75 1.82
CA GLU A 187 -6.68 22.81 0.90
C GLU A 187 -6.23 24.19 1.39
N VAL A 188 -6.42 24.51 2.67
CA VAL A 188 -6.00 25.80 3.27
C VAL A 188 -4.48 25.99 3.20
N PHE A 189 -3.72 24.91 3.32
CA PHE A 189 -2.26 24.96 3.21
C PHE A 189 -1.74 24.92 1.77
N ASN A 190 -2.62 24.87 0.77
CA ASN A 190 -2.22 25.05 -0.61
C ASN A 190 -1.64 26.47 -0.80
N PRO A 191 -0.49 26.64 -1.49
CA PRO A 191 0.16 27.93 -1.69
C PRO A 191 -0.77 29.05 -2.18
N PHE A 192 -1.78 28.71 -2.98
CA PHE A 192 -2.78 29.65 -3.47
C PHE A 192 -3.60 30.29 -2.33
N TYR A 193 -4.19 29.50 -1.43
CA TYR A 193 -5.02 30.03 -0.35
C TYR A 193 -4.20 30.73 0.72
N LEU A 194 -2.96 30.30 0.97
CA LEU A 194 -2.03 31.03 1.84
C LEU A 194 -1.76 32.44 1.33
N PHE A 195 -1.54 32.59 0.03
CA PHE A 195 -1.37 33.90 -0.60
C PHE A 195 -2.65 34.76 -0.52
N GLN A 196 -3.82 34.14 -0.63
CA GLN A 196 -5.10 34.84 -0.46
C GLN A 196 -5.28 35.38 0.96
N VAL A 197 -4.97 34.59 1.99
CA VAL A 197 -5.03 35.05 3.39
C VAL A 197 -4.06 36.20 3.62
N PHE A 198 -2.83 36.09 3.12
CA PHE A 198 -1.85 37.16 3.20
C PHE A 198 -2.32 38.45 2.50
N SER A 199 -2.95 38.31 1.33
CA SER A 199 -3.53 39.44 0.59
C SER A 199 -4.65 40.11 1.38
N ILE A 200 -5.56 39.34 2.01
CA ILE A 200 -6.64 39.91 2.84
C ILE A 200 -6.06 40.72 4.02
N ILE A 201 -4.99 40.23 4.64
CA ILE A 201 -4.31 40.93 5.75
C ILE A 201 -3.71 42.25 5.25
N LEU A 202 -2.95 42.24 4.14
CA LEU A 202 -2.35 43.46 3.58
C LEU A 202 -3.40 44.52 3.24
N TRP A 203 -4.48 44.13 2.57
CA TRP A 203 -5.55 45.05 2.19
C TRP A 203 -6.32 45.59 3.42
N SER A 204 -6.34 44.84 4.52
CA SER A 204 -6.91 45.31 5.79
C SER A 204 -6.00 46.31 6.50
N LEU A 205 -4.67 46.16 6.38
CA LEU A 205 -3.68 47.09 6.94
C LEU A 205 -3.67 48.44 6.20
N ASP A 206 -3.90 48.41 4.89
CA ASP A 206 -4.01 49.62 4.05
C ASP A 206 -5.44 50.24 4.11
N GLU A 207 -6.26 49.86 5.09
CA GLU A 207 -7.64 50.35 5.31
C GLU A 207 -8.63 50.12 4.14
N TYR A 208 -8.31 49.24 3.19
CA TYR A 208 -9.16 48.86 2.04
C TYR A 208 -10.13 47.71 2.37
N TYR A 209 -10.97 47.89 3.40
CA TYR A 209 -11.85 46.84 3.93
C TYR A 209 -12.89 46.29 2.91
N GLN A 210 -13.36 47.13 1.98
CA GLN A 210 -14.37 46.72 0.98
C GLN A 210 -13.84 45.63 0.04
N TYR A 211 -12.60 45.81 -0.44
CA TYR A 211 -11.95 44.84 -1.30
C TYR A 211 -11.51 43.58 -0.54
N ALA A 212 -10.98 43.75 0.68
CA ALA A 212 -10.64 42.62 1.55
C ALA A 212 -11.84 41.71 1.82
N THR A 213 -13.02 42.29 2.05
CA THR A 213 -14.28 41.57 2.26
C THR A 213 -14.72 40.82 0.99
N CYS A 214 -14.59 41.43 -0.19
CA CYS A 214 -14.93 40.79 -1.47
C CYS A 214 -14.04 39.56 -1.73
N VAL A 215 -12.71 39.72 -1.56
CA VAL A 215 -11.75 38.62 -1.71
C VAL A 215 -12.00 37.51 -0.69
N PHE A 216 -12.37 37.86 0.54
CA PHE A 216 -12.76 36.89 1.56
C PHE A 216 -13.95 36.03 1.13
N PHE A 217 -15.06 36.64 0.68
CA PHE A 217 -16.21 35.85 0.23
C PHE A 217 -15.93 34.98 -0.99
N LEU A 218 -15.16 35.49 -1.96
CA LEU A 218 -14.76 34.73 -3.13
C LEU A 218 -13.85 33.53 -2.77
N SER A 219 -12.89 33.74 -1.87
CA SER A 219 -11.99 32.66 -1.41
C SER A 219 -12.72 31.59 -0.62
N VAL A 220 -13.64 31.96 0.27
CA VAL A 220 -14.50 31.00 1.00
C VAL A 220 -15.35 30.18 0.02
N GLY A 221 -16.00 30.83 -0.95
CA GLY A 221 -16.79 30.13 -1.98
C GLY A 221 -15.96 29.16 -2.81
N SER A 222 -14.79 29.60 -3.27
CA SER A 222 -13.83 28.77 -4.02
C SER A 222 -13.38 27.55 -3.20
N CYS A 223 -12.99 27.76 -1.94
CA CYS A 223 -12.54 26.69 -1.05
C CYS A 223 -13.64 25.65 -0.81
N MET A 224 -14.88 26.10 -0.54
CA MET A 224 -16.01 25.20 -0.32
C MET A 224 -16.34 24.38 -1.57
N LEU A 225 -16.31 25.00 -2.75
CA LEU A 225 -16.53 24.30 -4.02
C LEU A 225 -15.43 23.26 -4.29
N ALA A 226 -14.16 23.65 -4.11
CA ALA A 226 -13.01 22.77 -4.30
C ALA A 226 -13.05 21.55 -3.35
N LEU A 227 -13.40 21.77 -2.08
CA LEU A 227 -13.56 20.70 -1.10
C LEU A 227 -14.71 19.76 -1.44
N TYR A 228 -15.85 20.31 -1.88
CA TYR A 228 -16.98 19.51 -2.30
C TYR A 228 -16.63 18.63 -3.51
N GLN A 229 -16.02 19.21 -4.54
CA GLN A 229 -15.60 18.50 -5.74
C GLN A 229 -14.59 17.39 -5.42
N THR A 230 -13.55 17.71 -4.64
CA THR A 230 -12.52 16.74 -4.23
C THR A 230 -13.11 15.59 -3.43
N LYS A 231 -14.05 15.88 -2.52
CA LYS A 231 -14.73 14.86 -1.73
C LYS A 231 -15.60 13.96 -2.60
N GLN A 232 -16.39 14.53 -3.52
CA GLN A 232 -17.23 13.76 -4.42
C GLN A 232 -16.39 12.86 -5.33
N MET A 233 -15.28 13.36 -5.88
CA MET A 233 -14.34 12.57 -6.65
C MET A 233 -13.78 11.39 -5.84
N SER A 234 -13.34 11.63 -4.59
CA SER A 234 -12.86 10.59 -3.70
C SER A 234 -13.92 9.52 -3.39
N ILE A 235 -15.17 9.93 -3.15
CA ILE A 235 -16.28 8.99 -2.91
C ILE A 235 -16.57 8.17 -4.17
N ASN A 236 -16.58 8.80 -5.34
CA ASN A 236 -16.83 8.11 -6.60
C ASN A 236 -15.75 7.06 -6.89
N LEU A 237 -14.48 7.42 -6.70
CA LEU A 237 -13.36 6.47 -6.82
C LEU A 237 -13.51 5.30 -5.83
N HIS A 238 -13.83 5.57 -4.57
CA HIS A 238 -14.06 4.51 -3.58
C HIS A 238 -15.25 3.60 -3.96
N LYS A 239 -16.35 4.16 -4.48
CA LYS A 239 -17.50 3.37 -4.96
C LYS A 239 -17.11 2.47 -6.14
N MET A 240 -16.38 2.99 -7.10
CA MET A 240 -15.89 2.22 -8.26
C MET A 240 -14.97 1.08 -7.81
N ALA A 241 -14.03 1.36 -6.90
CA ALA A 241 -13.13 0.35 -6.34
C ALA A 241 -13.89 -0.72 -5.53
N GLY A 242 -14.88 -0.29 -4.74
CA GLY A 242 -15.73 -1.18 -3.93
C GLY A 242 -16.66 -2.08 -4.74
N SER A 243 -17.22 -1.59 -5.86
CA SER A 243 -18.07 -2.40 -6.74
C SER A 243 -17.33 -3.56 -7.39
N THR A 244 -16.04 -3.39 -7.67
CA THR A 244 -15.16 -4.48 -8.14
C THR A 244 -14.88 -5.50 -7.02
N CYS A 245 -15.14 -5.20 -5.75
CA CYS A 245 -14.88 -6.16 -4.67
C CYS A 245 -16.09 -7.04 -4.30
N SER A 246 -17.29 -6.71 -4.81
CA SER A 246 -18.56 -7.34 -4.37
C SER A 246 -19.06 -8.48 -5.24
N PHE A 247 -18.40 -8.81 -6.35
CA PHE A 247 -18.87 -9.90 -7.20
C PHE A 247 -18.51 -11.28 -6.62
N MET A 248 -19.31 -12.28 -6.99
CA MET A 248 -19.16 -13.66 -6.58
C MET A 248 -18.55 -14.45 -7.74
N VAL A 249 -17.61 -15.34 -7.42
CA VAL A 249 -16.96 -16.22 -8.39
C VAL A 249 -17.07 -17.67 -7.96
N THR A 250 -17.09 -18.57 -8.93
CA THR A 250 -17.06 -20.01 -8.67
C THR A 250 -15.61 -20.46 -8.55
N VAL A 251 -15.25 -21.05 -7.42
CA VAL A 251 -13.92 -21.62 -7.16
C VAL A 251 -14.01 -23.12 -6.93
N VAL A 252 -13.04 -23.87 -7.42
CA VAL A 252 -12.89 -25.29 -7.12
C VAL A 252 -12.13 -25.46 -5.82
N ARG A 253 -12.68 -26.26 -4.90
CA ARG A 253 -12.03 -26.60 -3.64
C ARG A 253 -11.91 -28.12 -3.47
N PRO A 254 -10.79 -28.61 -2.92
CA PRO A 254 -10.64 -30.02 -2.58
C PRO A 254 -11.40 -30.32 -1.29
N THR A 255 -12.32 -31.29 -1.35
CA THR A 255 -13.10 -31.81 -0.22
C THR A 255 -12.77 -33.30 -0.02
N ARG A 256 -13.09 -33.88 1.14
CA ARG A 256 -12.85 -35.32 1.43
C ARG A 256 -13.49 -36.27 0.41
N ALA A 257 -14.54 -35.83 -0.29
CA ALA A 257 -15.27 -36.60 -1.30
C ALA A 257 -14.81 -36.34 -2.75
N GLY A 258 -13.80 -35.47 -2.97
CA GLY A 258 -13.33 -35.11 -4.31
C GLY A 258 -13.21 -33.59 -4.49
N ARG A 259 -13.75 -33.07 -5.60
CA ARG A 259 -13.72 -31.64 -5.93
C ARG A 259 -15.13 -31.07 -5.84
N GLU A 260 -15.27 -29.94 -5.17
CA GLU A 260 -16.54 -29.23 -5.07
C GLU A 260 -16.39 -27.81 -5.58
N GLU A 261 -17.36 -27.38 -6.38
CA GLU A 261 -17.49 -25.99 -6.82
C GLU A 261 -18.20 -25.18 -5.75
N CYS A 262 -17.57 -24.13 -5.28
CA CYS A 262 -18.09 -23.27 -4.23
C CYS A 262 -18.14 -21.83 -4.74
N VAL A 263 -19.22 -21.13 -4.43
CA VAL A 263 -19.31 -19.69 -4.68
C VAL A 263 -18.56 -18.95 -3.58
N ALA A 264 -17.56 -18.15 -3.96
CA ALA A 264 -16.76 -17.35 -3.07
C ALA A 264 -16.77 -15.88 -3.49
N ALA A 265 -16.65 -14.98 -2.51
CA ALA A 265 -16.48 -13.57 -2.76
C ALA A 265 -15.10 -13.30 -3.38
N ALA A 266 -15.06 -12.49 -4.43
CA ALA A 266 -13.84 -12.06 -5.12
C ALA A 266 -12.75 -11.53 -4.20
N LYS A 267 -13.17 -10.76 -3.18
CA LYS A 267 -12.31 -10.16 -2.17
C LYS A 267 -11.47 -11.19 -1.40
N ARG A 268 -11.91 -12.45 -1.36
CA ARG A 268 -11.24 -13.54 -0.63
C ARG A 268 -10.41 -14.46 -1.52
N LEU A 269 -10.25 -14.12 -2.79
CA LEU A 269 -9.36 -14.84 -3.69
C LEU A 269 -7.92 -14.64 -3.26
N VAL A 270 -7.14 -15.72 -3.34
CA VAL A 270 -5.70 -15.71 -3.08
C VAL A 270 -4.97 -16.46 -4.19
N PRO A 271 -3.66 -16.21 -4.38
CA PRO A 271 -2.85 -17.02 -5.28
C PRO A 271 -2.98 -18.52 -4.96
N GLY A 272 -3.32 -19.32 -5.98
CA GLY A 272 -3.56 -20.77 -5.86
C GLY A 272 -5.04 -21.18 -5.83
N ASP A 273 -5.99 -20.25 -5.68
CA ASP A 273 -7.41 -20.54 -5.93
C ASP A 273 -7.62 -20.87 -7.43
N VAL A 274 -8.44 -21.90 -7.70
CA VAL A 274 -8.78 -22.31 -9.08
C VAL A 274 -10.18 -21.82 -9.40
N LEU A 275 -10.29 -20.93 -10.39
CA LEU A 275 -11.54 -20.32 -10.83
C LEU A 275 -12.22 -21.14 -11.93
N VAL A 276 -13.54 -21.28 -11.85
CA VAL A 276 -14.38 -21.84 -12.92
C VAL A 276 -15.08 -20.69 -13.63
N LEU A 277 -14.77 -20.50 -14.92
CA LEU A 277 -15.37 -19.46 -15.74
C LEU A 277 -16.73 -19.94 -16.28
N PRO A 278 -17.83 -19.19 -16.09
CA PRO A 278 -19.13 -19.55 -16.62
C PRO A 278 -19.16 -19.42 -18.15
N PRO A 279 -19.98 -20.22 -18.85
CA PRO A 279 -20.09 -20.17 -20.32
C PRO A 279 -20.68 -18.85 -20.84
N ASP A 280 -21.48 -18.15 -20.02
CA ASP A 280 -22.12 -16.87 -20.37
C ASP A 280 -21.16 -15.67 -20.30
N GLY A 281 -19.89 -15.91 -19.94
CA GLY A 281 -18.87 -14.89 -19.76
C GLY A 281 -18.87 -14.26 -18.36
N CYS A 282 -17.73 -13.67 -17.99
CA CYS A 282 -17.57 -12.97 -16.72
C CYS A 282 -16.50 -11.88 -16.81
N VAL A 283 -16.55 -10.91 -15.89
CA VAL A 283 -15.46 -9.97 -15.68
C VAL A 283 -14.39 -10.64 -14.84
N MET A 284 -13.13 -10.60 -15.30
CA MET A 284 -12.04 -11.24 -14.58
C MET A 284 -11.68 -10.47 -13.30
N PRO A 285 -11.57 -11.16 -12.15
CA PRO A 285 -11.48 -10.54 -10.84
C PRO A 285 -10.06 -10.19 -10.38
N CYS A 286 -9.09 -10.83 -11.01
CA CYS A 286 -7.68 -10.79 -10.72
C CYS A 286 -6.93 -11.30 -11.96
N ASP A 287 -5.62 -11.11 -11.98
CA ASP A 287 -4.76 -11.73 -12.97
C ASP A 287 -4.74 -13.25 -12.75
N ALA A 288 -4.92 -14.01 -13.84
CA ALA A 288 -5.04 -15.45 -13.78
C ALA A 288 -4.39 -16.12 -14.98
N MET A 289 -3.93 -17.36 -14.77
CA MET A 289 -3.41 -18.21 -15.83
C MET A 289 -4.47 -19.23 -16.26
N LEU A 290 -4.70 -19.35 -17.57
CA LEU A 290 -5.63 -20.34 -18.10
C LEU A 290 -5.01 -21.75 -18.02
N LEU A 291 -5.61 -22.61 -17.20
CA LEU A 291 -5.12 -23.97 -16.96
C LEU A 291 -5.66 -24.99 -17.97
N THR A 292 -6.95 -24.91 -18.31
CA THR A 292 -7.59 -25.88 -19.21
C THR A 292 -8.66 -25.18 -20.05
N GLY A 293 -8.75 -25.57 -21.33
CA GLY A 293 -9.74 -25.04 -22.27
C GLY A 293 -9.22 -23.87 -23.12
N THR A 294 -10.17 -23.15 -23.72
CA THR A 294 -9.93 -21.94 -24.51
C THR A 294 -10.96 -20.90 -24.15
N CYS A 295 -10.53 -19.66 -23.96
CA CYS A 295 -11.43 -18.53 -23.77
C CYS A 295 -11.07 -17.39 -24.73
N ILE A 296 -12.05 -16.52 -24.97
CA ILE A 296 -11.87 -15.27 -25.69
C ILE A 296 -11.85 -14.18 -24.63
N VAL A 297 -10.78 -13.39 -24.60
CA VAL A 297 -10.61 -12.33 -23.60
C VAL A 297 -10.79 -11.00 -24.30
N ASN A 298 -11.57 -10.11 -23.69
CA ASN A 298 -11.68 -8.73 -24.14
C ASN A 298 -10.78 -7.85 -23.26
N GLU A 299 -9.65 -7.44 -23.80
CA GLU A 299 -8.66 -6.61 -23.10
C GLU A 299 -8.80 -5.11 -23.44
N SER A 300 -9.91 -4.69 -24.06
CA SER A 300 -10.08 -3.32 -24.54
C SER A 300 -10.05 -2.28 -23.43
N MET A 301 -10.52 -2.63 -22.22
CA MET A 301 -10.46 -1.75 -21.05
C MET A 301 -9.04 -1.51 -20.52
N LEU A 302 -8.09 -2.41 -20.79
CA LEU A 302 -6.71 -2.33 -20.29
C LEU A 302 -5.74 -1.85 -21.37
N THR A 303 -5.92 -2.30 -22.61
CA THR A 303 -5.00 -2.03 -23.73
C THR A 303 -5.50 -0.94 -24.68
N GLY A 304 -6.77 -0.55 -24.60
CA GLY A 304 -7.40 0.40 -25.52
C GLY A 304 -7.58 -0.14 -26.95
N THR A 305 -7.26 -1.42 -27.20
CA THR A 305 -7.43 -2.04 -28.51
C THR A 305 -8.69 -2.93 -28.54
N PRO A 306 -9.54 -2.84 -29.58
CA PRO A 306 -10.79 -3.59 -29.64
C PRO A 306 -10.61 -5.06 -30.02
N VAL A 307 -9.39 -5.51 -30.31
CA VAL A 307 -9.12 -6.89 -30.71
C VAL A 307 -9.17 -7.80 -29.48
N SER A 308 -9.97 -8.87 -29.55
CA SER A 308 -10.05 -9.86 -28.47
C SER A 308 -8.97 -10.93 -28.66
N PRO A 309 -7.87 -10.92 -27.87
CA PRO A 309 -6.90 -12.00 -27.93
C PRO A 309 -7.53 -13.34 -27.54
N ARG A 310 -7.13 -14.39 -28.25
CA ARG A 310 -7.54 -15.77 -27.95
C ARG A 310 -6.53 -16.38 -26.98
N ALA A 311 -6.95 -16.60 -25.74
CA ALA A 311 -6.13 -17.31 -24.77
C ALA A 311 -6.23 -18.83 -24.98
N ARG A 312 -5.09 -19.53 -24.90
CA ARG A 312 -5.00 -20.99 -24.97
C ARG A 312 -4.35 -21.51 -23.69
N GLY A 313 -4.93 -22.53 -23.07
CA GLY A 313 -4.39 -23.10 -21.84
C GLY A 313 -3.00 -23.70 -22.03
N ALA A 314 -2.19 -23.66 -20.97
CA ALA A 314 -0.88 -24.29 -20.95
C ALA A 314 -1.04 -25.81 -21.13
N ARG A 315 -0.49 -26.35 -22.22
CA ARG A 315 -0.42 -27.81 -22.44
C ARG A 315 0.87 -28.32 -21.83
N SER A 316 0.82 -29.34 -20.96
CA SER A 316 2.04 -30.10 -20.65
C SER A 316 2.46 -30.83 -21.92
N ALA A 317 3.67 -30.56 -22.39
CA ALA A 317 4.36 -31.45 -23.32
C ALA A 317 4.81 -32.72 -22.57
#